data_AF-A0A7C4G6T4-F1
#
_entry.id   AF-A0A7C4G6T4-F1
#
_cell.length_a   1.000
_cell.length_b   1.000
_cell.length_c   1.000
_cell.angle_alpha   90.00
_cell.angle_beta   90.00
_cell.angle_gamma   90.00
#
_symmetry.space_group_name_H-M   'P 1'
#
loop_
_entity.id
_entity.type
_entity.pdbx_description
1 polymer ?
#
loop_
_entity_poly.entity_id
_entity_poly.type
_entity_poly.pdbx_seq_one_letter_code
_entity_poly.pdbx_strand_id
1 'polypeptide(L)'
;MDRRILIVFVLLGLISLAADMVYEGARSASGAYLEHLGAPPIASSIIGVGEFIGYALRFVSGVLASYLGSSIAFWGFVALGYAMSVMVLPFLAFTGFWWIAASLYLLERIG
;
A
#
# COMPACT_ATOMS: atom_id res chain seq x y z
N MET A 1 -15.54 -14.09 24.41
CA MET A 1 -14.43 -13.98 23.45
C MET A 1 -13.14 -14.12 24.23
N ASP A 2 -12.25 -15.04 23.83
CA ASP A 2 -11.01 -15.27 24.57
C ASP A 2 -10.16 -14.00 24.63
N ARG A 3 -9.55 -13.72 25.79
CA ARG A 3 -8.68 -12.54 25.98
C ARG A 3 -7.60 -12.42 24.91
N ARG A 4 -7.08 -13.56 24.43
CA ARG A 4 -6.08 -13.63 23.35
C ARG A 4 -6.61 -13.11 22.02
N ILE A 5 -7.85 -13.47 21.65
CA ILE A 5 -8.49 -13.02 20.41
C ILE A 5 -8.69 -11.51 20.44
N LEU A 6 -9.15 -10.97 21.58
CA LEU A 6 -9.33 -9.53 21.74
C LEU A 6 -8.01 -8.76 21.59
N ILE A 7 -6.91 -9.27 22.17
CA ILE A 7 -5.58 -8.67 22.01
C ILE A 7 -5.15 -8.67 20.55
N VAL A 8 -5.27 -9.80 19.84
CA VAL A 8 -4.90 -9.89 18.42
C VAL A 8 -5.73 -8.93 17.57
N PHE A 9 -7.05 -8.86 17.81
CA PHE A 9 -7.95 -7.98 17.09
C PHE A 9 -7.57 -6.50 17.28
N VAL A 10 -7.30 -6.08 18.52
CA VAL A 10 -6.87 -4.70 18.82
C VAL A 10 -5.53 -4.39 18.16
N LEU A 11 -4.55 -5.31 18.22
CA LEU A 11 -3.25 -5.10 17.59
C LEU A 11 -3.35 -4.98 16.07
N LEU A 12 -4.11 -5.86 15.41
CA LEU A 12 -4.33 -5.78 13.97
C LEU A 12 -5.10 -4.50 13.59
N GLY A 13 -6.07 -4.09 14.40
CA GLY A 13 -6.78 -2.82 14.21
C GLY A 13 -5.85 -1.61 14.29
N LEU A 14 -4.93 -1.57 15.27
CA LEU A 14 -3.94 -0.51 15.38
C LEU A 14 -2.95 -0.50 14.21
N ILE A 15 -2.50 -1.67 13.75
CA ILE A 15 -1.64 -1.79 12.56
C ILE A 15 -2.37 -1.28 11.32
N SER A 16 -3.63 -1.69 11.13
CA SER A 16 -4.46 -1.24 10.01
C SER A 16 -4.67 0.27 10.04
N LEU A 17 -4.98 0.84 11.21
CA LEU A 17 -5.15 2.29 11.38
C LEU A 17 -3.85 3.05 11.07
N ALA A 18 -2.72 2.55 11.57
CA ALA A 18 -1.42 3.16 11.31
C ALA A 18 -1.07 3.14 9.81
N ALA A 19 -1.28 2.01 9.15
CA ALA A 19 -1.07 1.89 7.71
C ALA A 19 -1.98 2.85 6.92
N ASP A 20 -3.25 2.94 7.31
CA ASP A 20 -4.23 3.82 6.66
C ASP A 20 -3.85 5.31 6.78
N MET A 21 -3.40 5.74 7.96
CA MET A 21 -2.92 7.12 8.15
C MET A 21 -1.72 7.45 7.25
N VAL A 22 -0.77 6.51 7.08
CA VAL A 22 0.40 6.71 6.21
C VAL A 22 -0.03 6.71 4.74
N TYR A 23 -0.90 5.79 4.36
CA TYR A 23 -1.44 5.64 3.00
C TYR A 23 -2.23 6.88 2.55
N GLU A 24 -3.27 7.27 3.29
CA GLU A 24 -4.10 8.42 2.95
C GLU A 24 -3.31 9.73 3.09
N GLY A 25 -2.37 9.79 4.03
CA GLY A 25 -1.43 10.91 4.16
C GLY A 25 -0.58 11.09 2.90
N ALA A 26 0.06 10.02 2.41
CA ALA A 26 0.86 10.06 1.20
C ALA A 26 0.02 10.34 -0.05
N ARG A 27 -1.20 9.81 -0.12
CA ARG A 27 -2.15 10.03 -1.21
C ARG A 27 -2.58 11.49 -1.30
N SER A 28 -3.00 12.08 -0.18
CA SER A 28 -3.44 13.48 -0.15
C SER A 28 -2.33 14.47 -0.49
N ALA A 29 -1.08 14.16 -0.13
CA ALA A 29 0.09 14.98 -0.47
C ALA A 29 0.64 14.76 -1.88
N SER A 30 0.25 13.68 -2.57
CA SER A 30 0.88 13.24 -3.83
C SER A 30 0.87 14.28 -4.95
N GLY A 31 -0.22 15.02 -5.11
CA GLY A 31 -0.33 16.08 -6.12
C GLY A 31 0.67 17.21 -5.89
N ALA A 32 0.67 17.76 -4.67
CA ALA A 32 1.59 18.82 -4.28
C ALA A 32 3.06 18.37 -4.34
N TYR A 33 3.33 17.11 -3.98
CA TYR A 33 4.68 16.55 -4.05
C TYR A 33 5.19 16.38 -5.48
N LEU A 34 4.34 15.88 -6.39
CA LEU A 34 4.67 15.80 -7.81
C LEU A 34 4.88 17.18 -8.44
N GLU A 35 4.03 18.16 -8.09
CA GLU A 35 4.20 19.54 -8.53
C GLU A 35 5.55 20.12 -8.09
N HIS A 36 5.93 19.89 -6.82
CA HIS A 36 7.22 20.30 -6.29
C HIS A 36 8.40 19.69 -7.07
N LEU A 37 8.26 18.45 -7.54
CA LEU A 37 9.26 17.77 -8.38
C LEU A 37 9.21 18.19 -9.87
N GLY A 38 8.37 19.15 -10.23
CA GLY A 38 8.21 19.64 -11.60
C GLY A 38 7.59 18.61 -12.54
N ALA A 39 6.71 17.73 -12.01
CA ALA A 39 6.11 16.67 -12.79
C ALA A 39 5.13 17.20 -13.84
N PRO A 40 5.06 16.59 -15.03
CA PRO A 40 4.03 16.92 -16.02
C PRO A 40 2.64 16.47 -15.52
N PRO A 41 1.53 17.05 -16.02
CA PRO A 41 0.17 16.71 -15.58
C PRO A 41 -0.16 15.21 -15.67
N ILE A 42 0.41 14.51 -16.65
CA ILE A 42 0.24 13.06 -16.85
C ILE A 42 0.76 12.22 -15.69
N ALA A 43 1.68 12.72 -14.86
CA ALA A 43 2.22 11.99 -13.71
C ALA A 43 1.12 11.63 -12.70
N SER A 44 0.14 12.52 -12.50
CA SER A 44 -1.02 12.24 -11.65
C SER A 44 -1.87 11.08 -12.18
N SER A 45 -2.06 11.01 -13.50
CA SER A 45 -2.77 9.91 -14.16
C SER A 45 -2.01 8.59 -14.04
N ILE A 46 -0.68 8.62 -14.14
CA ILE A 46 0.19 7.43 -13.93
C ILE A 46 0.00 6.88 -12.52
N ILE A 47 0.05 7.73 -11.48
CA ILE A 47 -0.21 7.29 -10.10
C ILE A 47 -1.62 6.69 -9.97
N GLY A 48 -2.62 7.27 -10.66
CA GLY A 48 -4.00 6.75 -10.68
C GLY A 48 -4.11 5.31 -11.21
N VAL A 49 -3.22 4.88 -12.11
CA VAL A 49 -3.15 3.48 -12.58
C VAL A 49 -2.84 2.51 -11.43
N GLY A 50 -2.13 2.98 -10.40
CA GLY A 50 -1.84 2.20 -9.21
C GLY A 50 -3.08 1.66 -8.51
N GLU A 51 -4.19 2.41 -8.49
CA GLU A 51 -5.47 1.92 -7.93
C GLU A 51 -5.95 0.66 -8.65
N PHE A 52 -5.92 0.69 -9.98
CA PHE A 52 -6.31 -0.45 -10.80
C PHE A 52 -5.42 -1.66 -10.53
N ILE A 53 -4.09 -1.44 -10.43
CA ILE A 53 -3.13 -2.49 -10.09
C ILE A 53 -3.44 -3.09 -8.71
N GLY A 54 -3.67 -2.25 -7.70
CA GLY A 54 -3.99 -2.71 -6.35
C GLY A 54 -5.27 -3.52 -6.26
N TYR A 55 -6.33 -3.11 -6.99
CA TYR A 55 -7.56 -3.90 -7.05
C TYR A 55 -7.35 -5.24 -7.77
N ALA A 56 -6.62 -5.24 -8.88
CA ALA A 56 -6.31 -6.47 -9.61
C ALA A 56 -5.49 -7.44 -8.74
N LEU A 57 -4.49 -6.95 -8.03
CA LEU A 57 -3.66 -7.76 -7.14
C LEU A 57 -4.43 -8.25 -5.91
N ARG A 58 -5.33 -7.45 -5.32
CA ARG A 58 -6.24 -7.93 -4.26
C ARG A 58 -7.13 -9.07 -4.75
N PHE A 59 -7.65 -8.97 -5.97
CA PHE A 59 -8.44 -10.05 -6.56
C PHE A 59 -7.60 -11.31 -6.75
N VAL A 60 -6.45 -11.20 -7.40
CA VAL A 60 -5.55 -12.35 -7.69
C VAL A 60 -5.06 -12.99 -6.39
N SER A 61 -4.55 -12.20 -5.43
CA SER A 61 -4.08 -12.71 -4.14
C SER A 61 -5.19 -13.35 -3.32
N GLY A 62 -6.42 -12.79 -3.35
CA GLY A 62 -7.58 -13.38 -2.70
C GLY A 62 -7.97 -14.73 -3.29
N VAL A 63 -7.99 -14.84 -4.63
CA VAL A 63 -8.24 -16.11 -5.34
C VAL A 63 -7.15 -17.13 -5.03
N LEU A 64 -5.87 -16.74 -5.08
CA LEU A 64 -4.75 -17.62 -4.77
C LEU A 64 -4.79 -18.09 -3.31
N ALA A 65 -4.98 -17.18 -2.35
CA ALA A 65 -5.10 -17.53 -0.94
C ALA A 65 -6.26 -18.50 -0.68
N SER A 66 -7.39 -18.29 -1.37
CA SER A 66 -8.56 -19.18 -1.29
C SER A 66 -8.27 -20.55 -1.89
N TYR A 67 -7.63 -20.60 -3.06
CA TYR A 67 -7.27 -21.85 -3.74
C TYR A 67 -6.23 -22.68 -2.97
N LEU A 68 -5.25 -22.01 -2.34
CA LEU A 68 -4.24 -22.68 -1.52
C LEU A 68 -4.82 -23.28 -0.23
N GLY A 69 -5.98 -22.79 0.25
CA GLY A 69 -6.67 -23.32 1.43
C GLY A 69 -5.86 -23.27 2.74
N SER A 70 -4.74 -22.54 2.76
CA SER A 70 -3.77 -22.53 3.86
C SER A 70 -3.79 -21.20 4.59
N SER A 71 -3.99 -21.25 5.91
CA SER A 71 -3.92 -20.05 6.76
C SER A 71 -2.54 -19.37 6.68
N ILE A 72 -1.46 -20.14 6.49
CA ILE A 72 -0.11 -19.58 6.33
C ILE A 72 0.02 -18.78 5.04
N ALA A 73 -0.58 -19.25 3.94
CA ALA A 73 -0.57 -18.51 2.68
C ALA A 73 -1.35 -17.21 2.81
N PHE A 74 -2.54 -17.26 3.42
CA PHE A 74 -3.37 -16.07 3.66
C PHE A 74 -2.63 -15.01 4.50
N TRP A 75 -2.09 -15.40 5.66
CA TRP A 75 -1.34 -14.49 6.52
C TRP A 75 -0.04 -14.01 5.88
N GLY A 76 0.60 -14.84 5.04
CA GLY A 76 1.76 -14.46 4.24
C GLY A 76 1.44 -13.32 3.26
N PHE A 77 0.35 -13.42 2.51
CA PHE A 77 -0.09 -12.34 1.61
C PHE A 77 -0.41 -11.05 2.37
N VAL A 78 -1.13 -11.14 3.49
CA VAL A 78 -1.43 -9.98 4.34
C VAL A 78 -0.16 -9.32 4.84
N ALA A 79 0.78 -10.09 5.41
CA ALA A 79 2.02 -9.55 5.94
C ALA A 79 2.89 -8.91 4.86
N LEU A 80 2.99 -9.54 3.68
CA LEU A 80 3.74 -9.00 2.54
C LEU A 80 3.13 -7.69 2.04
N GLY A 81 1.80 -7.62 1.94
CA GLY A 81 1.13 -6.42 1.47
C GLY A 81 1.37 -5.23 2.41
N TYR A 82 1.12 -5.42 3.71
CA TYR A 82 1.39 -4.40 4.72
C TYR A 82 2.87 -3.98 4.76
N ALA A 83 3.80 -4.94 4.70
CA ALA A 83 5.23 -4.63 4.67
C ALA A 83 5.58 -3.77 3.47
N MET A 84 5.04 -4.10 2.29
CA MET A 84 5.34 -3.35 1.07
C MET A 84 4.80 -1.92 1.14
N SER A 85 3.52 -1.73 1.50
CA SER A 85 2.94 -0.37 1.57
C SER A 85 3.66 0.51 2.58
N VAL A 86 4.01 -0.03 3.76
CA VAL A 86 4.69 0.73 4.82
C VAL A 86 6.16 1.01 4.48
N MET A 87 6.86 0.10 3.79
CA MET A 87 8.28 0.29 3.46
C MET A 87 8.51 1.27 2.32
N VAL A 88 7.61 1.32 1.32
CA VAL A 88 7.82 2.11 0.10
C VAL A 88 7.67 3.61 0.35
N LEU A 89 6.69 4.02 1.17
CA LEU A 89 6.36 5.43 1.37
C LEU A 89 7.48 6.27 2.00
N PRO A 90 8.24 5.79 3.01
CA PRO A 90 9.41 6.49 3.52
C PRO A 90 10.47 6.83 2.45
N PHE A 91 10.60 6.00 1.40
CA PHE A 91 11.57 6.27 0.34
C PHE A 91 11.17 7.46 -0.54
N LEU A 92 9.89 7.87 -0.54
CA LEU A 92 9.46 9.09 -1.24
C LEU A 92 10.20 10.32 -0.74
N ALA A 93 10.55 10.38 0.55
CA ALA A 93 11.28 11.52 1.12
C ALA A 93 12.67 11.74 0.52
N PHE A 94 13.24 10.72 -0.14
CA PHE A 94 14.58 10.78 -0.74
C PHE A 94 14.55 10.96 -2.27
N THR A 95 13.38 11.10 -2.89
CA THR A 95 13.29 11.22 -4.35
C THR A 95 13.53 12.65 -4.83
N GLY A 96 14.46 12.83 -5.78
CA GLY A 96 14.68 14.11 -6.47
C GLY A 96 14.03 14.21 -7.84
N PHE A 97 13.39 13.14 -8.33
CA PHE A 97 12.80 13.09 -9.66
C PHE A 97 11.38 12.51 -9.62
N TRP A 98 10.46 13.13 -10.37
CA TRP A 98 9.04 12.77 -10.36
C TRP A 98 8.75 11.34 -10.82
N TRP A 99 9.53 10.79 -11.76
CA TRP A 99 9.33 9.43 -12.27
C TRP A 99 9.69 8.35 -11.25
N ILE A 100 10.67 8.63 -10.37
CA ILE A 100 10.99 7.78 -9.22
C ILE A 100 9.84 7.85 -8.21
N ALA A 101 9.36 9.06 -7.89
CA ALA A 101 8.23 9.22 -6.99
C ALA A 101 6.97 8.49 -7.52
N ALA A 102 6.64 8.64 -8.81
CA ALA A 102 5.52 7.94 -9.43
C ALA A 102 5.70 6.41 -9.36
N SER A 103 6.92 5.90 -9.57
CA SER A 103 7.21 4.47 -9.45
C SER A 103 7.04 3.97 -8.02
N LEU A 104 7.46 4.74 -7.01
CA LEU A 104 7.22 4.40 -5.60
C LEU A 104 5.73 4.42 -5.26
N TYR A 105 4.98 5.42 -5.73
CA TYR A 105 3.52 5.43 -5.56
C TYR A 105 2.85 4.21 -6.21
N LEU A 106 3.33 3.75 -7.37
CA LEU A 106 2.83 2.52 -8.00
C LEU A 106 3.21 1.26 -7.22
N LEU A 107 4.44 1.18 -6.72
CA LEU A 107 4.94 0.04 -5.94
C LEU A 107 4.20 -0.12 -4.61
N GLU A 108 3.83 0.99 -3.99
CA GLU A 108 3.01 1.00 -2.77
C GLU A 108 1.65 0.29 -3.01
N ARG A 109 1.10 0.35 -4.23
CA ARG A 109 -0.16 -0.31 -4.61
C ARG A 109 -0.07 -1.80 -4.87
N ILE A 110 1.12 -2.38 -4.75
CA ILE A 110 1.28 -3.83 -4.79
C ILE A 110 0.83 -4.47 -3.47
N GLY A 111 0.78 -3.67 -2.39
CA GLY A 111 0.37 -4.12 -1.05
C GLY A 111 -1.13 -4.11 -0.76
#